data_AF-A0A344J4R5-F1
#
_entry.id   AF-A0A344J4R5-F1
#
_cell.length_a   1.000
_cell.length_b   1.000
_cell.length_c   1.000
_cell.angle_alpha   90.00
_cell.angle_beta   90.00
_cell.angle_gamma   90.00
#
_symmetry.space_group_name_H-M   'P 1'
#
loop_
_entity.id
_entity.type
_entity.pdbx_description
1 polymer ?
#
loop_
_entity_poly.entity_id
_entity_poly.type
_entity_poly.pdbx_seq_one_letter_code
_entity_poly.pdbx_strand_id
1 'polypeptide(L)'
;MPPVASSRVRSSTVPAVRPSTPSASSNREMSMPRLDRLLPGLCIVLALCASAGCNRLTFIKPNLSKMEVEQVRQPVVAHDSPAVRARISAQQQISAASAAFEQGDIAAAEKGARVALKADPQSVDAHTLMGIIAERAGRSQEAGGWFKKAAELSQGRPSEASNYGAWLCNQGNTVEALRYFDYAAQSQSGEERAGSLANAGTCALRGGLDTRAEPYLRQAIGLDPQNPLALESLAGLSLKQGQAMEARAFIERRIAIPPVTASVLSTASQIETRLGDSRAAALYRQRLQAEFPTSNPPFPGQ
;
A
#
# COMPACT_ATOMS: atom_id res chain seq x y z
N MET A 1 17.85 66.71 30.05
CA MET A 1 16.37 66.75 30.15
C MET A 1 15.82 65.38 29.72
N PRO A 2 14.97 64.72 30.53
CA PRO A 2 14.43 63.34 30.35
C PRO A 2 12.95 63.36 29.85
N PRO A 3 12.10 62.30 29.92
CA PRO A 3 12.30 60.84 30.10
C PRO A 3 11.55 59.90 29.09
N VAL A 4 12.04 58.64 29.03
CA VAL A 4 11.37 57.31 29.08
C VAL A 4 9.86 57.16 28.76
N ALA A 5 9.54 56.22 27.85
CA ALA A 5 8.35 55.36 27.95
C ALA A 5 8.56 54.01 27.23
N SER A 6 8.19 52.92 27.90
CA SER A 6 8.42 51.53 27.54
C SER A 6 7.32 50.95 26.64
N SER A 7 7.60 49.94 25.81
CA SER A 7 6.60 48.90 25.53
C SER A 7 7.24 47.53 25.36
N ARG A 8 6.57 46.54 25.97
CA ARG A 8 7.06 45.23 26.37
C ARG A 8 6.96 44.22 25.23
N VAL A 9 8.02 43.42 25.08
CA VAL A 9 8.01 42.13 24.39
C VAL A 9 7.20 41.13 25.24
N ARG A 10 6.13 40.54 24.69
CA ARG A 10 5.44 39.38 25.28
C ARG A 10 6.07 38.10 24.71
N SER A 11 6.89 37.45 25.52
CA SER A 11 7.25 36.04 25.39
C SER A 11 6.08 35.17 25.82
N SER A 12 5.56 34.35 24.90
CA SER A 12 4.59 33.29 25.21
C SER A 12 5.35 32.03 25.61
N THR A 13 5.47 31.80 26.91
CA THR A 13 5.95 30.53 27.48
C THR A 13 4.80 29.52 27.48
N VAL A 14 4.99 28.44 26.73
CA VAL A 14 4.21 27.20 26.75
C VAL A 14 4.42 26.50 28.10
N PRO A 15 3.37 26.20 28.89
CA PRO A 15 3.50 25.34 30.05
C PRO A 15 3.48 23.86 29.67
N ALA A 16 4.37 23.11 30.33
CA ALA A 16 4.61 21.68 30.19
C ALA A 16 3.38 20.81 30.51
N VAL A 17 3.15 19.82 29.63
CA VAL A 17 2.20 18.73 29.82
C VAL A 17 2.77 17.77 30.88
N ARG A 18 2.09 17.65 32.02
CA ARG A 18 2.33 16.61 33.03
C ARG A 18 1.67 15.29 32.60
N PRO A 19 2.25 14.13 32.95
CA PRO A 19 1.70 12.83 32.63
C PRO A 19 0.45 12.55 33.48
N SER A 20 -0.66 12.23 32.83
CA SER A 20 -1.88 11.73 33.47
C SER A 20 -1.72 10.25 33.80
N THR A 21 -1.75 9.95 35.09
CA THR A 21 -1.95 8.61 35.63
C THR A 21 -3.38 8.13 35.33
N PRO A 22 -3.60 6.83 35.04
CA PRO A 22 -4.94 6.31 34.84
C PRO A 22 -5.71 6.27 36.16
N SER A 23 -6.87 6.94 36.19
CA SER A 23 -7.79 6.93 37.30
C SER A 23 -8.49 5.58 37.42
N ALA A 24 -8.52 5.09 38.66
CA ALA A 24 -9.23 3.89 39.07
C ALA A 24 -10.72 3.99 38.71
N SER A 25 -11.20 2.99 37.97
CA SER A 25 -12.62 2.74 37.74
C SER A 25 -13.29 2.39 39.07
N SER A 26 -14.28 3.19 39.42
CA SER A 26 -15.22 2.99 40.52
C SER A 26 -15.87 1.60 40.42
N ASN A 27 -15.47 0.70 41.33
CA ASN A 27 -16.20 -0.52 41.64
C ASN A 27 -17.51 -0.13 42.34
N ARG A 28 -18.65 -0.27 41.64
CA ARG A 28 -19.95 -0.34 42.31
C ARG A 28 -20.06 -1.67 43.03
N GLU A 29 -19.78 -1.65 44.33
CA GLU A 29 -20.16 -2.71 45.26
C GLU A 29 -21.68 -2.86 45.26
N MET A 30 -22.17 -4.02 44.80
CA MET A 30 -23.54 -4.44 45.08
C MET A 30 -23.62 -4.85 46.55
N SER A 31 -24.28 -3.99 47.33
CA SER A 31 -24.66 -4.20 48.71
C SER A 31 -25.55 -5.45 48.83
N MET A 32 -25.01 -6.53 49.42
CA MET A 32 -25.81 -7.68 49.89
C MET A 32 -26.38 -7.37 51.29
N PRO A 33 -27.66 -7.63 51.56
CA PRO A 33 -28.23 -7.44 52.88
C PRO A 33 -27.70 -8.48 53.87
N ARG A 34 -27.38 -7.98 55.08
CA ARG A 34 -26.90 -8.73 56.25
C ARG A 34 -27.88 -9.83 56.66
N LEU A 35 -27.41 -11.06 56.68
CA LEU A 35 -28.18 -12.26 57.03
C LEU A 35 -28.12 -12.58 58.53
N ASP A 36 -28.27 -11.58 59.40
CA ASP A 36 -28.05 -11.70 60.86
C ASP A 36 -29.33 -11.70 61.71
N ARG A 37 -30.49 -12.07 61.15
CA ARG A 37 -31.76 -12.06 61.92
C ARG A 37 -32.72 -13.24 61.68
N LEU A 38 -32.19 -14.45 61.46
CA LEU A 38 -32.99 -15.69 61.47
C LEU A 38 -32.32 -16.85 62.24
N LEU A 39 -31.59 -16.53 63.32
CA LEU A 39 -31.29 -17.43 64.44
C LEU A 39 -32.32 -17.15 65.54
N PRO A 40 -33.47 -17.86 65.62
CA PRO A 40 -33.49 -19.22 66.15
C PRO A 40 -34.71 -20.04 65.63
N GLY A 41 -34.57 -20.78 64.52
CA GLY A 41 -35.67 -21.60 64.01
C GLY A 41 -35.26 -22.92 63.36
N LEU A 42 -33.97 -23.14 63.13
CA LEU A 42 -33.48 -24.27 62.33
C LEU A 42 -32.53 -25.19 63.10
N CYS A 43 -32.64 -25.24 64.43
CA CYS A 43 -31.86 -26.17 65.27
C CYS A 43 -32.65 -27.42 65.72
N ILE A 44 -33.89 -27.63 65.23
CA ILE A 44 -34.74 -28.76 65.66
C ILE A 44 -34.92 -29.84 64.56
N VAL A 45 -34.39 -29.67 63.34
CA VAL A 45 -34.43 -30.72 62.30
C VAL A 45 -33.08 -31.43 62.11
N LEU A 46 -32.00 -30.93 62.70
CA LEU A 46 -30.64 -31.49 62.59
C LEU A 46 -30.31 -32.57 63.65
N ALA A 47 -31.30 -33.16 64.32
CA ALA A 47 -31.11 -34.20 65.33
C ALA A 47 -31.88 -35.52 65.06
N LEU A 48 -32.42 -35.71 63.84
CA LEU A 48 -33.16 -36.94 63.48
C LEU A 48 -32.68 -37.67 62.21
N CYS A 49 -31.54 -37.30 61.63
CA CYS A 49 -30.94 -38.00 60.47
C CYS A 49 -29.58 -38.65 60.79
N ALA A 50 -29.32 -39.01 62.05
CA ALA A 50 -28.07 -39.63 62.50
C ALA A 50 -28.04 -41.17 62.39
N SER A 51 -28.89 -41.79 61.58
CA SER A 51 -28.88 -43.26 61.40
C SER A 51 -29.45 -43.71 60.06
N ALA A 52 -28.82 -43.33 58.94
CA ALA A 52 -28.99 -44.07 57.69
C ALA A 52 -27.81 -43.82 56.73
N GLY A 53 -26.97 -44.85 56.57
CA GLY A 53 -26.25 -45.08 55.33
C GLY A 53 -24.90 -44.39 55.15
N CYS A 54 -23.84 -44.98 55.71
CA CYS A 54 -22.53 -44.94 55.07
C CYS A 54 -22.62 -45.69 53.72
N ASN A 55 -22.99 -45.01 52.64
CA ASN A 55 -22.88 -45.61 51.31
C ASN A 55 -21.45 -45.37 50.81
N ARG A 56 -20.61 -46.41 50.82
CA ARG A 56 -19.32 -46.42 50.11
C ARG A 56 -19.62 -45.95 48.68
N LEU A 57 -19.01 -44.84 48.27
CA LEU A 57 -18.98 -44.48 46.85
C LEU A 57 -18.17 -45.55 46.12
N THR A 58 -18.84 -46.60 45.64
CA THR A 58 -18.27 -47.52 44.67
C THR A 58 -18.11 -46.74 43.38
N PHE A 59 -16.90 -46.26 43.13
CA PHE A 59 -16.50 -45.65 41.87
C PHE A 59 -16.48 -46.75 40.81
N ILE A 60 -17.62 -47.01 40.17
CA ILE A 60 -17.70 -47.87 39.00
C ILE A 60 -17.03 -47.09 37.87
N LYS A 61 -15.78 -47.43 37.53
CA LYS A 61 -15.14 -46.92 36.31
C LYS A 61 -16.00 -47.38 35.11
N PRO A 62 -16.61 -46.46 34.34
CA PRO A 62 -17.38 -46.87 33.18
C PRO A 62 -16.43 -47.61 32.22
N ASN A 63 -16.85 -48.78 31.78
CA ASN A 63 -16.05 -49.58 30.86
C ASN A 63 -16.20 -49.01 29.44
N LEU A 64 -15.37 -48.02 29.12
CA LEU A 64 -15.35 -47.33 27.82
C LEU A 64 -15.10 -48.28 26.64
N SER A 65 -14.64 -49.53 26.89
CA SER A 65 -14.48 -50.54 25.84
C SER A 65 -15.81 -51.10 25.31
N LYS A 66 -16.94 -50.79 25.96
CA LYS A 66 -18.30 -51.21 25.55
C LYS A 66 -19.23 -50.04 25.23
N MET A 67 -18.72 -48.81 25.24
CA MET A 67 -19.48 -47.65 24.78
C MET A 67 -19.23 -47.50 23.29
N GLU A 68 -20.23 -47.84 22.49
CA GLU A 68 -20.23 -47.55 21.06
C GLU A 68 -20.39 -46.03 20.91
N VAL A 69 -19.27 -45.35 20.69
CA VAL A 69 -19.27 -43.91 20.43
C VAL A 69 -19.80 -43.73 19.02
N GLU A 70 -21.12 -43.56 18.88
CA GLU A 70 -21.69 -43.15 17.62
C GLU A 70 -21.20 -41.74 17.31
N GLN A 71 -20.34 -41.63 16.31
CA GLN A 71 -19.77 -40.36 15.90
C GLN A 71 -20.85 -39.55 15.18
N VAL A 72 -21.68 -38.82 15.94
CA VAL A 72 -22.80 -38.01 15.44
C VAL A 72 -22.35 -36.83 14.55
N ARG A 73 -21.05 -36.52 14.50
CA ARG A 73 -20.54 -35.49 13.59
C ARG A 73 -20.48 -36.05 12.17
N GLN A 74 -21.54 -35.76 11.41
CA GLN A 74 -21.50 -35.87 9.96
C GLN A 74 -20.27 -35.12 9.43
N PRO A 75 -19.49 -35.72 8.51
CA PRO A 75 -18.38 -35.01 7.88
C PRO A 75 -18.94 -33.76 7.20
N VAL A 76 -18.48 -32.58 7.60
CA VAL A 76 -18.80 -31.35 6.89
C VAL A 76 -18.03 -31.41 5.57
N VAL A 77 -18.68 -31.92 4.53
CA VAL A 77 -18.18 -31.82 3.16
C VAL A 77 -18.50 -30.40 2.70
N ALA A 78 -17.60 -29.47 2.98
CA ALA A 78 -17.73 -28.10 2.51
C ALA A 78 -17.51 -28.09 0.98
N HIS A 79 -18.59 -27.94 0.22
CA HIS A 79 -18.51 -27.66 -1.20
C HIS A 79 -18.48 -26.15 -1.41
N ASP A 80 -17.48 -25.66 -2.12
CA ASP A 80 -17.44 -24.27 -2.55
C ASP A 80 -18.73 -23.91 -3.30
N SER A 81 -19.24 -22.69 -3.11
CA SER A 81 -20.35 -22.23 -3.93
C SER A 81 -19.90 -22.10 -5.39
N PRO A 82 -20.82 -22.17 -6.37
CA PRO A 82 -20.48 -21.90 -7.77
C PRO A 82 -19.73 -20.59 -7.97
N ALA A 83 -20.06 -19.54 -7.20
CA ALA A 83 -19.37 -18.26 -7.22
C ALA A 83 -17.93 -18.33 -6.70
N VAL A 84 -17.68 -19.10 -5.62
CA VAL A 84 -16.33 -19.31 -5.10
C VAL A 84 -15.49 -20.09 -6.10
N ARG A 85 -16.03 -21.17 -6.68
CA ARG A 85 -15.33 -21.92 -7.75
C ARG A 85 -15.01 -21.05 -8.96
N ALA A 86 -15.94 -20.19 -9.38
CA ALA A 86 -15.74 -19.27 -10.48
C ALA A 86 -14.61 -18.27 -10.21
N ARG A 87 -14.55 -17.70 -9.00
CA ARG A 87 -13.44 -16.82 -8.57
C ARG A 87 -12.10 -17.53 -8.52
N ILE A 88 -12.04 -18.74 -7.96
CA ILE A 88 -10.81 -19.55 -7.94
C ILE A 88 -10.35 -19.85 -9.38
N SER A 89 -11.27 -20.25 -10.25
CA SER A 89 -10.98 -20.46 -11.67
C SER A 89 -10.49 -19.18 -12.34
N ALA A 90 -11.10 -18.02 -12.06
CA ALA A 90 -10.67 -16.74 -12.59
C ALA A 90 -9.24 -16.42 -12.13
N GLN A 91 -8.93 -16.61 -10.84
CA GLN A 91 -7.60 -16.37 -10.29
C GLN A 91 -6.53 -17.21 -10.98
N GLN A 92 -6.80 -18.51 -11.20
CA GLN A 92 -5.88 -19.39 -11.92
C GLN A 92 -5.63 -18.91 -13.36
N GLN A 93 -6.67 -18.46 -14.04
CA GLN A 93 -6.58 -17.93 -15.40
C GLN A 93 -5.81 -16.59 -15.44
N ILE A 94 -5.99 -15.73 -14.43
CA ILE A 94 -5.20 -14.50 -14.27
C ILE A 94 -3.73 -14.83 -14.09
N SER A 95 -3.39 -15.76 -13.18
CA SER A 95 -1.99 -16.18 -12.97
C SER A 95 -1.34 -16.72 -14.24
N ALA A 96 -2.05 -17.58 -14.99
CA ALA A 96 -1.56 -18.09 -16.27
C ALA A 96 -1.41 -16.99 -17.33
N ALA A 97 -2.37 -16.07 -17.41
CA ALA A 97 -2.33 -14.93 -18.33
C ALA A 97 -1.19 -13.95 -18.01
N SER A 98 -0.94 -13.66 -16.73
CA SER A 98 0.19 -12.85 -16.30
C SER A 98 1.52 -13.51 -16.67
N ALA A 99 1.66 -14.82 -16.47
CA ALA A 99 2.87 -15.54 -16.88
C ALA A 99 3.09 -15.49 -18.41
N ALA A 100 2.02 -15.63 -19.20
CA ALA A 100 2.11 -15.48 -20.66
C ALA A 100 2.50 -14.04 -21.06
N PHE A 101 1.97 -13.03 -20.35
CA PHE A 101 2.32 -11.63 -20.57
C PHE A 101 3.81 -11.36 -20.28
N GLU A 102 4.35 -11.89 -19.19
CA GLU A 102 5.77 -11.78 -18.83
C GLU A 102 6.68 -12.42 -19.89
N GLN A 103 6.24 -13.51 -20.53
CA GLN A 103 6.93 -14.16 -21.64
C GLN A 103 6.80 -13.39 -22.96
N GLY A 104 5.98 -12.34 -23.00
CA GLY A 104 5.72 -11.54 -24.20
C GLY A 104 4.65 -12.13 -25.14
N ASP A 105 3.99 -13.23 -24.76
CA ASP A 105 2.87 -13.79 -25.52
C ASP A 105 1.57 -13.03 -25.18
N ILE A 106 1.42 -11.88 -25.83
CA ILE A 106 0.27 -10.97 -25.65
C ILE A 106 -1.05 -11.66 -26.03
N ALA A 107 -1.03 -12.54 -27.03
CA ALA A 107 -2.24 -13.22 -27.49
C ALA A 107 -2.73 -14.26 -26.48
N ALA A 108 -1.82 -15.07 -25.93
CA ALA A 108 -2.16 -16.02 -24.87
C ALA A 108 -2.59 -15.30 -23.58
N ALA A 109 -1.90 -14.22 -23.22
CA ALA A 109 -2.26 -13.39 -22.07
C ALA A 109 -3.69 -12.85 -22.20
N GLU A 110 -4.03 -12.25 -23.35
CA GLU A 110 -5.37 -11.71 -23.60
C GLU A 110 -6.43 -12.81 -23.54
N LYS A 111 -6.15 -13.97 -24.15
CA LYS A 111 -7.06 -15.12 -24.11
C LYS A 111 -7.33 -15.56 -22.67
N GLY A 112 -6.29 -15.73 -21.85
CA GLY A 112 -6.43 -16.14 -20.45
C GLY A 112 -7.19 -15.11 -19.61
N ALA A 113 -6.86 -13.82 -19.76
CA ALA A 113 -7.54 -12.74 -19.07
C ALA A 113 -9.04 -12.66 -19.45
N ARG A 114 -9.39 -12.89 -20.73
CA ARG A 114 -10.79 -12.99 -21.17
C ARG A 114 -11.51 -14.21 -20.60
N VAL A 115 -10.83 -15.34 -20.44
CA VAL A 115 -11.42 -16.52 -19.76
C VAL A 115 -11.66 -16.20 -18.28
N ALA A 116 -10.73 -15.52 -17.61
CA ALA A 116 -10.92 -15.06 -16.24
C ALA A 116 -12.15 -14.16 -16.10
N LEU A 117 -12.33 -13.18 -16.99
CA LEU A 117 -13.49 -12.29 -17.00
C LEU A 117 -14.81 -13.01 -17.31
N LYS A 118 -14.79 -14.11 -18.08
CA LYS A 118 -15.99 -14.93 -18.27
C LYS A 118 -16.39 -15.68 -16.99
N ALA A 119 -15.40 -16.11 -16.20
CA ALA A 119 -15.64 -16.77 -14.93
C ALA A 119 -16.05 -15.78 -13.83
N ASP A 120 -15.36 -14.64 -13.73
CA ASP A 120 -15.69 -13.55 -12.82
C ASP A 120 -15.68 -12.19 -13.55
N PRO A 121 -16.85 -11.73 -14.03
CA PRO A 121 -16.99 -10.44 -14.70
C PRO A 121 -16.72 -9.22 -13.81
N GLN A 122 -16.50 -9.38 -12.51
CA GLN A 122 -16.19 -8.30 -11.57
C GLN A 122 -14.77 -8.39 -11.03
N SER A 123 -13.94 -9.29 -11.56
CA SER A 123 -12.55 -9.44 -11.13
C SER A 123 -11.73 -8.18 -11.45
N VAL A 124 -11.36 -7.44 -10.40
CA VAL A 124 -10.53 -6.23 -10.48
C VAL A 124 -9.17 -6.52 -11.14
N ASP A 125 -8.54 -7.63 -10.74
CA ASP A 125 -7.24 -8.05 -11.25
C ASP A 125 -7.31 -8.41 -12.74
N ALA A 126 -8.37 -9.07 -13.19
CA ALA A 126 -8.56 -9.39 -14.61
C ALA A 126 -8.77 -8.14 -15.47
N HIS A 127 -9.53 -7.14 -14.98
CA HIS A 127 -9.68 -5.85 -15.67
C HIS A 127 -8.34 -5.11 -15.73
N THR A 128 -7.58 -5.10 -14.64
CA THR A 128 -6.25 -4.47 -14.60
C THR A 128 -5.30 -5.13 -15.61
N LEU A 129 -5.28 -6.46 -15.66
CA LEU A 129 -4.45 -7.21 -16.59
C LEU A 129 -4.86 -6.95 -18.06
N MET A 130 -6.15 -6.88 -18.37
CA MET A 130 -6.61 -6.48 -19.70
C MET A 130 -6.13 -5.08 -20.10
N GLY A 131 -6.13 -4.13 -19.17
CA GLY A 131 -5.59 -2.78 -19.40
C GLY A 131 -4.09 -2.81 -19.74
N ILE A 132 -3.30 -3.54 -18.96
CA ILE A 132 -1.86 -3.70 -19.18
C ILE A 132 -1.56 -4.38 -20.52
N ILE A 133 -2.31 -5.44 -20.86
CA ILE A 133 -2.20 -6.16 -22.14
C ILE A 133 -2.54 -5.23 -23.30
N ALA A 134 -3.60 -4.44 -23.20
CA ALA A 134 -4.01 -3.50 -24.23
C ALA A 134 -2.96 -2.39 -24.45
N GLU A 135 -2.38 -1.82 -23.38
CA GLU A 135 -1.25 -0.88 -23.47
C GLU A 135 -0.07 -1.50 -24.21
N ARG A 136 0.34 -2.72 -23.81
CA ARG A 136 1.47 -3.42 -24.43
C ARG A 136 1.22 -3.76 -25.90
N ALA A 137 -0.04 -3.97 -26.28
CA ALA A 137 -0.47 -4.18 -27.66
C ALA A 137 -0.63 -2.88 -28.47
N GLY A 138 -0.34 -1.71 -27.89
CA GLY A 138 -0.53 -0.40 -28.55
C GLY A 138 -1.99 0.06 -28.64
N ARG A 139 -2.92 -0.64 -27.98
CA ARG A 139 -4.36 -0.30 -27.94
C ARG A 139 -4.68 0.57 -26.73
N SER A 140 -3.97 1.68 -26.60
CA SER A 140 -4.04 2.54 -25.40
C SER A 140 -5.45 3.08 -25.12
N GLN A 141 -6.23 3.41 -26.16
CA GLN A 141 -7.62 3.86 -25.96
C GLN A 141 -8.52 2.77 -25.36
N GLU A 142 -8.31 1.51 -25.72
CA GLU A 142 -9.04 0.37 -25.14
C GLU A 142 -8.62 0.16 -23.67
N ALA A 143 -7.33 0.29 -23.39
CA ALA A 143 -6.78 0.13 -22.04
C ALA A 143 -7.43 1.05 -21.01
N GLY A 144 -7.73 2.30 -21.39
CA GLY A 144 -8.41 3.25 -20.50
C GLY A 144 -9.75 2.74 -19.99
N GLY A 145 -10.53 2.06 -20.83
CA GLY A 145 -11.81 1.46 -20.43
C GLY A 145 -11.62 0.35 -19.38
N TRP A 146 -10.60 -0.49 -19.57
CA TRP A 146 -10.26 -1.57 -18.64
C TRP A 146 -9.76 -1.04 -17.29
N PHE A 147 -8.84 -0.09 -17.30
CA PHE A 147 -8.32 0.53 -16.06
C PHE A 147 -9.39 1.30 -15.30
N LYS A 148 -10.24 2.05 -16.00
CA LYS A 148 -11.39 2.74 -15.39
C LYS A 148 -12.31 1.74 -14.70
N LYS A 149 -12.63 0.63 -15.37
CA LYS A 149 -13.51 -0.39 -14.81
C LYS A 149 -12.88 -1.06 -13.58
N ALA A 150 -11.58 -1.34 -13.61
CA ALA A 150 -10.85 -1.85 -12.45
C ALA A 150 -10.94 -0.87 -11.27
N ALA A 151 -10.70 0.42 -11.51
CA ALA A 151 -10.80 1.46 -10.48
C ALA A 151 -12.22 1.56 -9.89
N GLU A 152 -13.28 1.49 -10.71
CA GLU A 152 -14.67 1.50 -10.25
C GLU A 152 -15.03 0.27 -9.40
N LEU A 153 -14.52 -0.91 -9.77
CA LEU A 153 -14.78 -2.18 -9.07
C LEU A 153 -13.94 -2.36 -7.81
N SER A 154 -12.88 -1.57 -7.63
CA SER A 154 -11.88 -1.73 -6.58
C SER A 154 -12.38 -1.51 -5.15
N GLN A 155 -13.61 -1.00 -4.97
CA GLN A 155 -14.27 -0.75 -3.66
C GLN A 155 -13.37 -0.05 -2.63
N GLY A 156 -12.45 0.80 -3.08
CA GLY A 156 -11.55 1.53 -2.19
C GLY A 156 -10.12 1.00 -2.12
N ARG A 157 -9.71 0.09 -3.03
CA ARG A 157 -8.29 -0.22 -3.22
C ARG A 157 -7.60 0.93 -3.97
N PRO A 158 -6.63 1.63 -3.36
CA PRO A 158 -6.05 2.83 -3.94
C PRO A 158 -5.11 2.55 -5.14
N SER A 159 -4.57 1.34 -5.25
CA SER A 159 -3.68 0.90 -6.34
C SER A 159 -4.31 1.01 -7.73
N GLU A 160 -5.59 0.65 -7.87
CA GLU A 160 -6.31 0.60 -9.13
C GLU A 160 -6.62 2.01 -9.65
N ALA A 161 -6.91 2.93 -8.73
CA ALA A 161 -7.00 4.34 -9.05
C ALA A 161 -5.66 4.88 -9.57
N SER A 162 -4.54 4.48 -8.97
CA SER A 162 -3.20 4.83 -9.44
C SER A 162 -2.95 4.36 -10.88
N ASN A 163 -3.35 3.14 -11.22
CA ASN A 163 -3.21 2.60 -12.58
C ASN A 163 -4.01 3.41 -13.62
N TYR A 164 -5.27 3.77 -13.30
CA TYR A 164 -6.06 4.62 -14.20
C TYR A 164 -5.50 6.05 -14.28
N GLY A 165 -5.00 6.60 -13.17
CA GLY A 165 -4.29 7.88 -13.14
C GLY A 165 -3.04 7.86 -14.03
N ALA A 166 -2.27 6.78 -14.02
CA ALA A 166 -1.09 6.61 -14.87
C ALA A 166 -1.47 6.60 -16.36
N TRP A 167 -2.54 5.89 -16.71
CA TRP A 167 -3.08 5.93 -18.07
C TRP A 167 -3.50 7.34 -18.49
N LEU A 168 -4.31 8.03 -17.67
CA LEU A 168 -4.72 9.42 -17.93
C LEU A 168 -3.53 10.35 -18.13
N CYS A 169 -2.49 10.17 -17.31
CA CYS A 169 -1.28 10.95 -17.43
C CYS A 169 -0.56 10.74 -18.78
N ASN A 170 -0.50 9.49 -19.24
CA ASN A 170 0.08 9.17 -20.54
C ASN A 170 -0.73 9.75 -21.71
N GLN A 171 -2.05 9.95 -21.54
CA GLN A 171 -2.90 10.67 -22.50
C GLN A 171 -2.77 12.19 -22.42
N GLY A 172 -1.95 12.73 -21.51
CA GLY A 172 -1.82 14.17 -21.29
C GLY A 172 -2.91 14.78 -20.40
N ASN A 173 -3.85 13.98 -19.88
CA ASN A 173 -4.94 14.42 -18.99
C ASN A 173 -4.44 14.62 -17.55
N THR A 174 -3.45 15.49 -17.39
CA THR A 174 -2.68 15.69 -16.16
C THR A 174 -3.57 16.03 -14.96
N VAL A 175 -4.51 16.98 -15.11
CA VAL A 175 -5.36 17.43 -14.00
C VAL A 175 -6.24 16.30 -13.47
N GLU A 176 -6.82 15.50 -14.36
CA GLU A 176 -7.65 14.35 -13.96
C GLU A 176 -6.78 13.25 -13.34
N ALA A 177 -5.62 12.95 -13.94
CA ALA A 177 -4.67 11.98 -13.41
C ALA A 177 -4.27 12.29 -11.96
N LEU A 178 -3.97 13.56 -11.66
CA LEU A 178 -3.60 13.98 -10.31
C LEU A 178 -4.70 13.70 -9.28
N ARG A 179 -5.99 13.82 -9.64
CA ARG A 179 -7.08 13.47 -8.71
C ARG A 179 -7.08 12.00 -8.34
N TYR A 180 -6.80 11.12 -9.30
CA TYR A 180 -6.70 9.69 -9.05
C TYR A 180 -5.46 9.34 -8.24
N PHE A 181 -4.33 10.00 -8.47
CA PHE A 181 -3.15 9.81 -7.63
C PHE A 181 -3.31 10.36 -6.21
N ASP A 182 -3.98 11.50 -6.03
CA ASP A 182 -4.30 12.07 -4.72
C ASP A 182 -5.21 11.11 -3.91
N TYR A 183 -6.13 10.42 -4.58
CA TYR A 183 -6.90 9.34 -3.97
C TYR A 183 -6.03 8.12 -3.65
N ALA A 184 -5.20 7.69 -4.60
CA ALA A 184 -4.30 6.55 -4.45
C ALA A 184 -3.30 6.73 -3.28
N ALA A 185 -2.84 7.97 -3.07
CA ALA A 185 -1.94 8.36 -1.99
C ALA A 185 -2.58 8.29 -0.59
N GLN A 186 -3.87 7.96 -0.48
CA GLN A 186 -4.52 7.69 0.80
C GLN A 186 -4.33 6.24 1.26
N SER A 187 -3.62 5.40 0.49
CA SER A 187 -3.32 4.02 0.89
C SER A 187 -2.69 3.92 2.27
N GLN A 188 -3.10 2.93 3.05
CA GLN A 188 -2.51 2.61 4.34
C GLN A 188 -1.12 1.97 4.21
N SER A 189 -0.80 1.41 3.03
CA SER A 189 0.54 0.95 2.71
C SER A 189 1.44 2.14 2.39
N GLY A 190 2.54 2.27 3.14
CA GLY A 190 3.54 3.32 2.89
C GLY A 190 4.19 3.19 1.51
N GLU A 191 4.40 1.95 1.04
CA GLU A 191 4.96 1.65 -0.28
C GLU A 191 4.02 2.08 -1.41
N GLU A 192 2.74 1.69 -1.35
CA GLU A 192 1.75 2.07 -2.37
C GLU A 192 1.53 3.58 -2.40
N ARG A 193 1.54 4.20 -1.21
CA ARG A 193 1.46 5.65 -1.04
C ARG A 193 2.66 6.33 -1.69
N ALA A 194 3.87 5.86 -1.42
CA ALA A 194 5.10 6.39 -2.03
C ALA A 194 5.07 6.27 -3.55
N GLY A 195 4.70 5.11 -4.10
CA GLY A 195 4.56 4.90 -5.53
C GLY A 195 3.54 5.83 -6.19
N SER A 196 2.38 6.01 -5.54
CA SER A 196 1.34 6.92 -6.05
C SER A 196 1.76 8.38 -6.03
N LEU A 197 2.48 8.81 -4.98
CA LEU A 197 3.07 10.16 -4.90
C LEU A 197 4.17 10.36 -5.95
N ALA A 198 5.01 9.35 -6.19
CA ALA A 198 6.03 9.41 -7.24
C ALA A 198 5.39 9.55 -8.64
N ASN A 199 4.31 8.80 -8.90
CA ASN A 199 3.54 8.92 -10.14
C ASN A 199 2.87 10.30 -10.26
N ALA A 200 2.30 10.83 -9.18
CA ALA A 200 1.71 12.18 -9.15
C ALA A 200 2.73 13.26 -9.51
N GLY A 201 3.90 13.21 -8.86
CA GLY A 201 4.99 14.16 -9.11
C GLY A 201 5.51 14.08 -10.55
N THR A 202 5.75 12.87 -11.04
CA THR A 202 6.17 12.64 -12.44
C THR A 202 5.13 13.16 -13.42
N CYS A 203 3.85 12.91 -13.15
CA CYS A 203 2.77 13.38 -13.99
C CYS A 203 2.68 14.91 -14.02
N ALA A 204 2.79 15.54 -12.85
CA ALA A 204 2.83 16.99 -12.73
C ALA A 204 3.98 17.59 -13.54
N LEU A 205 5.18 16.99 -13.53
CA LEU A 205 6.30 17.43 -14.39
C LEU A 205 5.95 17.36 -15.88
N ARG A 206 5.34 16.27 -16.34
CA ARG A 206 4.90 16.13 -17.75
C ARG A 206 3.86 17.17 -18.15
N GLY A 207 2.98 17.53 -17.22
CA GLY A 207 2.00 18.60 -17.40
C GLY A 207 2.54 20.02 -17.21
N GLY A 208 3.84 20.21 -16.98
CA GLY A 208 4.47 21.52 -16.75
C GLY A 208 4.15 22.16 -15.39
N LEU A 209 3.64 21.37 -14.44
CA LEU A 209 3.25 21.80 -13.09
C LEU A 209 4.40 21.59 -12.09
N ASP A 210 5.59 22.09 -12.40
CA ASP A 210 6.82 21.88 -11.63
C ASP A 210 6.65 22.19 -10.13
N THR A 211 5.96 23.28 -9.79
CA THR A 211 5.72 23.70 -8.41
C THR A 211 4.84 22.72 -7.62
N ARG A 212 3.94 22.00 -8.31
CA ARG A 212 3.14 20.93 -7.70
C ARG A 212 3.91 19.61 -7.65
N ALA A 213 4.83 19.37 -8.59
CA ALA A 213 5.57 18.12 -8.65
C ALA A 213 6.49 17.90 -7.46
N GLU A 214 7.29 18.90 -7.10
CA GLU A 214 8.29 18.79 -6.03
C GLU A 214 7.75 18.26 -4.69
N PRO A 215 6.66 18.80 -4.11
CA PRO A 215 6.16 18.30 -2.84
C PRO A 215 5.66 16.85 -2.91
N TYR A 216 5.11 16.40 -4.04
CA TYR A 216 4.75 14.99 -4.22
C TYR A 216 5.98 14.10 -4.20
N LEU A 217 7.01 14.46 -4.97
CA LEU A 217 8.24 13.69 -5.09
C LEU A 217 9.02 13.65 -3.78
N ARG A 218 9.12 14.77 -3.05
CA ARG A 218 9.76 14.83 -1.73
C ARG A 218 9.02 13.98 -0.69
N GLN A 219 7.68 13.98 -0.71
CA GLN A 219 6.90 13.09 0.16
C GLN A 219 7.12 11.62 -0.21
N ALA A 220 7.19 11.29 -1.50
CA ALA A 220 7.46 9.93 -1.96
C ALA A 220 8.79 9.40 -1.41
N ILE A 221 9.89 10.17 -1.53
CA ILE A 221 11.19 9.76 -0.98
C ILE A 221 11.27 9.84 0.55
N GLY A 222 10.34 10.53 1.20
CA GLY A 222 10.19 10.52 2.65
C GLY A 222 9.58 9.21 3.16
N LEU A 223 8.75 8.56 2.35
CA LEU A 223 8.14 7.25 2.66
C LEU A 223 8.99 6.08 2.16
N ASP A 224 9.53 6.20 0.94
CA ASP A 224 10.43 5.25 0.31
C ASP A 224 11.69 5.97 -0.19
N PRO A 225 12.76 6.01 0.62
CA PRO A 225 14.01 6.66 0.25
C PRO A 225 14.70 6.05 -0.98
N GLN A 226 14.29 4.88 -1.45
CA GLN A 226 14.87 4.23 -2.63
C GLN A 226 13.91 4.20 -3.81
N ASN A 227 12.84 5.00 -3.79
CA ASN A 227 11.90 5.05 -4.90
C ASN A 227 12.59 5.55 -6.19
N PRO A 228 12.81 4.69 -7.20
CA PRO A 228 13.61 5.06 -8.36
C PRO A 228 12.94 6.15 -9.18
N LEU A 229 11.61 6.09 -9.34
CA LEU A 229 10.87 7.08 -10.12
C LEU A 229 10.95 8.47 -9.49
N ALA A 230 10.81 8.56 -8.16
CA ALA A 230 10.88 9.84 -7.46
C ALA A 230 12.30 10.43 -7.48
N LEU A 231 13.33 9.61 -7.28
CA LEU A 231 14.73 10.04 -7.33
C LEU A 231 15.11 10.56 -8.72
N GLU A 232 14.73 9.84 -9.78
CA GLU A 232 14.98 10.26 -11.16
C GLU A 232 14.27 11.57 -11.51
N SER A 233 13.01 11.71 -11.07
CA SER A 233 12.20 12.91 -11.31
C SER A 233 12.73 14.13 -10.55
N LEU A 234 13.19 13.95 -9.31
CA LEU A 234 13.82 15.02 -8.53
C LEU A 234 15.15 15.44 -9.13
N ALA A 235 15.97 14.49 -9.59
CA ALA A 235 17.23 14.81 -10.28
C ALA A 235 16.98 15.68 -11.52
N GLY A 236 15.99 15.30 -12.35
CA GLY A 236 15.60 16.07 -13.53
C GLY A 236 15.04 17.45 -13.19
N LEU A 237 14.20 17.55 -12.16
CA LEU A 237 13.62 18.82 -11.70
C LEU A 237 14.70 19.76 -11.15
N SER A 238 15.56 19.30 -10.24
CA SER A 238 16.66 20.10 -9.68
C SER A 238 17.63 20.54 -10.78
N LEU A 239 17.91 19.69 -11.78
CA LEU A 239 18.71 20.06 -12.94
C LEU A 239 18.06 21.19 -13.76
N LYS A 240 16.75 21.08 -14.04
CA LYS A 240 15.96 22.11 -14.73
C LYS A 240 15.98 23.45 -13.98
N GLN A 241 15.97 23.40 -12.65
CA GLN A 241 16.05 24.58 -11.78
C GLN A 241 17.47 25.14 -11.59
N GLY A 242 18.49 24.52 -12.19
CA GLY A 242 19.90 24.95 -12.06
C GLY A 242 20.57 24.52 -10.75
N GLN A 243 19.91 23.69 -9.93
CA GLN A 243 20.40 23.18 -8.66
C GLN A 243 21.22 21.90 -8.86
N ALA A 244 22.32 22.00 -9.62
CA ALA A 244 23.06 20.84 -10.09
C ALA A 244 23.66 19.97 -8.96
N MET A 245 24.05 20.56 -7.82
CA MET A 245 24.55 19.80 -6.66
C MET A 245 23.45 18.94 -6.02
N GLU A 246 22.23 19.45 -5.90
CA GLU A 246 21.10 18.68 -5.40
C GLU A 246 20.72 17.58 -6.39
N ALA A 247 20.71 17.91 -7.69
CA ALA A 247 20.46 16.94 -8.75
C ALA A 247 21.45 15.77 -8.69
N ARG A 248 22.74 16.03 -8.42
CA ARG A 248 23.77 15.00 -8.23
C ARG A 248 23.42 14.05 -7.09
N ALA A 249 22.99 14.58 -5.94
CA ALA A 249 22.62 13.74 -4.79
C ALA A 249 21.46 12.78 -5.10
N PHE A 250 20.48 13.22 -5.89
CA PHE A 250 19.36 12.36 -6.30
C PHE A 250 19.77 11.33 -7.37
N ILE A 251 20.54 11.73 -8.39
CA ILE A 251 20.91 10.82 -9.48
C ILE A 251 21.87 9.72 -9.02
N GLU A 252 22.78 10.01 -8.07
CA GLU A 252 23.68 9.00 -7.51
C GLU A 252 22.92 7.91 -6.76
N ARG A 253 21.93 8.30 -5.95
CA ARG A 253 21.01 7.35 -5.30
C ARG A 253 20.22 6.55 -6.33
N ARG A 254 19.73 7.19 -7.40
CA ARG A 254 19.01 6.51 -8.49
C ARG A 254 19.88 5.47 -9.20
N ILE A 255 21.15 5.78 -9.48
CA ILE A 255 22.11 4.88 -10.16
C ILE A 255 22.41 3.63 -9.33
N ALA A 256 22.38 3.75 -7.99
CA ALA A 256 22.59 2.61 -7.09
C ALA A 256 21.43 1.58 -7.11
N ILE A 257 20.32 1.87 -7.80
CA ILE A 257 19.12 1.02 -7.85
C ILE A 257 18.94 0.48 -9.28
N PRO A 258 19.24 -0.81 -9.55
CA PRO A 258 18.99 -1.41 -10.86
C PRO A 258 17.48 -1.55 -11.17
N PRO A 259 17.08 -1.54 -12.46
CA PRO A 259 17.91 -1.32 -13.63
C PRO A 259 18.24 0.17 -13.83
N VAL A 260 19.47 0.43 -14.27
CA VAL A 260 19.89 1.75 -14.74
C VAL A 260 19.46 1.89 -16.20
N THR A 261 18.91 3.04 -16.58
CA THR A 261 18.45 3.30 -17.95
C THR A 261 19.36 4.30 -18.66
N ALA A 262 19.28 4.35 -19.99
CA ALA A 262 19.96 5.37 -20.79
C ALA A 262 19.63 6.80 -20.33
N SER A 263 18.38 7.05 -19.91
CA SER A 263 17.94 8.37 -19.42
C SER A 263 18.62 8.76 -18.11
N VAL A 264 18.79 7.81 -17.18
CA VAL A 264 19.51 8.04 -15.92
C VAL A 264 20.97 8.42 -16.19
N LEU A 265 21.67 7.67 -17.05
CA LEU A 265 23.07 7.96 -17.38
C LEU A 265 23.24 9.28 -18.16
N SER A 266 22.31 9.58 -19.07
CA SER A 266 22.28 10.86 -19.78
C SER A 266 22.08 12.02 -18.80
N THR A 267 21.11 11.91 -17.89
CA THR A 267 20.84 12.92 -16.85
C THR A 267 22.05 13.11 -15.94
N ALA A 268 22.71 12.03 -15.52
CA ALA A 268 23.93 12.10 -14.73
C ALA A 268 25.05 12.85 -15.49
N SER A 269 25.30 12.52 -16.76
CA SER A 269 26.28 13.26 -17.57
C SER A 269 25.95 14.76 -17.69
N GLN A 270 24.68 15.12 -17.81
CA GLN A 270 24.25 16.51 -17.90
C GLN A 270 24.48 17.26 -16.58
N ILE A 271 24.16 16.62 -15.44
CA ILE A 271 24.42 17.15 -14.10
C ILE A 271 25.92 17.42 -13.92
N GLU A 272 26.78 16.45 -14.24
CA GLU A 272 28.23 16.60 -14.13
C GLU A 272 28.79 17.72 -15.01
N THR A 273 28.24 17.86 -16.23
CA THR A 273 28.60 18.96 -17.14
C THR A 273 28.23 20.32 -16.55
N ARG A 274 27.05 20.45 -15.93
CA ARG A 274 26.62 21.70 -15.25
C ARG A 274 27.46 22.03 -14.03
N LEU A 275 28.01 21.03 -13.36
CA LEU A 275 28.93 21.20 -12.23
C LEU A 275 30.38 21.50 -12.66
N GLY A 276 30.69 21.41 -13.97
CA GLY A 276 32.04 21.59 -14.49
C GLY A 276 32.94 20.36 -14.35
N ASP A 277 32.42 19.24 -13.86
CA ASP A 277 33.17 17.98 -13.76
C ASP A 277 33.17 17.24 -15.11
N SER A 278 33.98 17.76 -16.03
CA SER A 278 34.10 17.22 -17.39
C SER A 278 34.58 15.77 -17.42
N ARG A 279 35.34 15.34 -16.40
CA ARG A 279 35.83 13.97 -16.28
C ARG A 279 34.70 13.02 -15.91
N ALA A 280 33.93 13.32 -14.86
CA ALA A 280 32.78 12.51 -14.46
C ALA A 280 31.73 12.44 -15.57
N ALA A 281 31.44 13.57 -16.23
CA ALA A 281 30.54 13.61 -17.38
C ALA A 281 30.98 12.66 -18.50
N ALA A 282 32.28 12.62 -18.83
CA ALA A 282 32.81 11.72 -19.86
C ALA A 282 32.68 10.25 -19.48
N LEU A 283 32.86 9.90 -18.20
CA LEU A 283 32.68 8.52 -17.72
C LEU A 283 31.21 8.06 -17.87
N TYR A 284 30.24 8.90 -17.52
CA TYR A 284 28.83 8.58 -17.72
C TYR A 284 28.47 8.42 -19.21
N ARG A 285 29.02 9.26 -20.09
CA ARG A 285 28.85 9.12 -21.55
C ARG A 285 29.45 7.83 -22.08
N GLN A 286 30.64 7.46 -21.62
CA GLN A 286 31.29 6.21 -22.00
C GLN A 286 30.47 5.00 -21.57
N ARG A 287 29.96 5.00 -20.33
CA ARG A 287 29.07 3.96 -19.82
C ARG A 287 27.76 3.88 -20.62
N LEU A 288 27.16 5.03 -20.93
CA LEU A 288 25.96 5.10 -21.77
C LEU A 288 26.20 4.47 -23.15
N GLN A 289 27.31 4.79 -23.81
CA GLN A 289 27.67 4.21 -25.12
C GLN A 289 27.89 2.69 -25.05
N ALA A 290 28.51 2.21 -23.96
CA ALA A 290 28.81 0.80 -23.76
C ALA A 290 27.56 -0.04 -23.44
N GLU A 291 26.66 0.46 -22.58
CA GLU A 291 25.46 -0.25 -22.14
C GLU A 291 24.26 -0.04 -23.08
N PHE A 292 24.20 1.10 -23.78
CA PHE A 292 23.07 1.51 -24.63
C PHE A 292 23.54 2.09 -25.98
N PRO A 293 24.19 1.32 -26.85
CA PRO A 293 24.81 1.81 -28.09
C PRO A 293 23.82 2.43 -29.10
N THR A 294 22.53 2.12 -29.00
CA THR A 294 21.47 2.63 -29.89
C THR A 294 20.69 3.81 -29.31
N SER A 295 20.93 4.22 -28.06
CA SER A 295 20.25 5.39 -27.49
C SER A 295 20.85 6.66 -28.09
N ASN A 296 20.11 7.31 -29.00
CA ASN A 296 20.52 8.58 -29.59
C ASN A 296 20.60 9.64 -28.46
N PRO A 297 21.74 10.30 -28.24
CA PRO A 297 21.79 11.33 -27.20
C PRO A 297 20.98 12.56 -27.64
N PRO A 298 20.14 13.15 -26.77
CA PRO A 298 19.52 14.43 -27.05
C PRO A 298 20.57 15.53 -26.82
N PHE A 299 21.43 15.77 -27.80
CA PHE A 299 22.27 16.97 -27.80
C PHE A 299 21.70 17.95 -28.82
N PRO A 300 21.21 19.13 -28.40
CA PRO A 300 21.16 20.27 -29.30
C PRO A 300 22.61 20.63 -29.64
N GLY A 301 22.94 20.59 -30.93
CA GLY A 301 24.21 21.12 -31.42
C GLY A 301 24.26 22.63 -31.19
N GLN A 302 25.45 23.07 -30.73
CA GLN A 302 26.07 24.40 -30.83
C GLN A 302 25.23 25.65 -30.55
#